data_AF-A0A7C6PF79-F1
#
_entry.id   AF-A0A7C6PF79-F1
#
_cell.length_a   1.000
_cell.length_b   1.000
_cell.length_c   1.000
_cell.angle_alpha   90.00
_cell.angle_beta   90.00
_cell.angle_gamma   90.00
#
_symmetry.space_group_name_H-M   'P 1'
#
loop_
_entity.id
_entity.type
_entity.pdbx_description
1 polymer ?
#
loop_
_entity_poly.entity_id
_entity_poly.type
_entity_poly.pdbx_seq_one_letter_code
_entity_poly.pdbx_strand_id
1 'polypeptide(L)'
;MSPAIPLVLPEQHNQNDTPAEGTRRIIDGAERVFYDGYWIKVYVVPADTLEAKKRLIDALTRRLFNHTEHGLNIPGTRLGEARLAFERETDPARRRIKGAMLAGALFNRAADIFRKLVELQTCGIEILSDNPLMRECGRCLLEAMELGKNVLHRSGEEGIDELWGEPFRAFSIPLEDFYESRYIKIGQTMRDIDRIAAAMIGNLARLPAFTAAEPAIIELASTAKIKTETLRTDPDIFDVWSSMVTAGERLTNLVPQPTAATGCSVCHDAMEGLHLLRQGRDLIFYITRARTPMPKSTREYISRCEIYRETGHAPLAFFCHD
;
A
#
# COMPACT_ATOMS: atom_id res chain seq x y z
N MET A 1 3.83 26.82 -20.08
CA MET A 1 5.10 26.07 -20.00
C MET A 1 5.34 25.81 -18.52
N SER A 2 4.94 24.64 -18.03
CA SER A 2 5.20 24.24 -16.64
C SER A 2 6.69 23.89 -16.50
N PRO A 3 7.36 24.30 -15.41
CA PRO A 3 8.76 23.96 -15.22
C PRO A 3 8.87 22.45 -14.96
N ALA A 4 9.78 21.79 -15.69
CA ALA A 4 10.12 20.40 -15.47
C ALA A 4 10.67 20.23 -14.05
N ILE A 5 10.06 19.34 -13.27
CA ILE A 5 10.59 18.88 -11.98
C ILE A 5 11.88 18.10 -12.29
N PRO A 6 13.04 18.44 -11.72
CA PRO A 6 14.28 17.74 -12.00
C PRO A 6 14.17 16.28 -11.54
N LEU A 7 14.59 15.38 -12.43
CA LEU A 7 14.74 13.96 -12.15
C LEU A 7 15.89 13.78 -11.13
N VAL A 8 15.56 13.55 -9.86
CA VAL A 8 16.57 13.15 -8.86
C VAL A 8 16.79 11.65 -9.03
N LEU A 9 17.81 11.29 -9.82
CA LEU A 9 18.40 9.96 -9.76
C LEU A 9 18.93 9.73 -8.34
N PRO A 10 18.89 8.48 -7.82
CA PRO A 10 19.40 8.21 -6.48
C PRO A 10 20.88 8.61 -6.43
N GLU A 11 21.20 9.64 -5.64
CA GLU A 11 22.57 10.00 -5.35
C GLU A 11 23.27 8.77 -4.77
N GLN A 12 24.39 8.37 -5.38
CA GLN A 12 25.31 7.41 -4.78
C GLN A 12 25.88 8.04 -3.51
N HIS A 13 25.16 7.89 -2.39
CA HIS A 13 25.64 8.34 -1.09
C HIS A 13 26.80 7.42 -0.64
N ASN A 14 27.94 8.06 -0.35
CA ASN A 14 29.04 7.44 0.39
C ASN A 14 28.46 6.78 1.65
N GLN A 15 28.82 5.51 1.91
CA GLN A 15 28.30 4.70 3.03
C GLN A 15 28.54 5.28 4.45
N ASN A 16 29.26 6.40 4.58
CA ASN A 16 29.61 7.04 5.86
C ASN A 16 28.73 8.25 6.25
N ASP A 17 27.78 8.70 5.43
CA ASP A 17 26.97 9.92 5.69
C ASP A 17 25.44 9.71 5.66
N THR A 18 24.97 8.45 5.63
CA THR A 18 23.53 8.17 5.67
C THR A 18 22.95 8.63 7.02
N PRO A 19 21.95 9.54 7.04
CA PRO A 19 21.31 9.97 8.26
C PRO A 19 20.72 8.79 9.05
N ALA A 20 20.62 8.92 10.38
CA ALA A 20 19.91 7.93 11.19
C ALA A 20 18.41 7.95 10.87
N GLU A 21 17.75 6.79 10.96
CA GLU A 21 16.29 6.68 10.85
C GLU A 21 15.60 7.62 11.86
N GLY A 22 14.57 8.33 11.42
CA GLY A 22 13.90 9.37 12.21
C GLY A 22 14.59 10.74 12.19
N THR A 23 15.72 10.91 11.48
CA THR A 23 16.33 12.24 11.30
C THR A 23 15.37 13.16 10.58
N ARG A 24 15.16 14.38 11.11
CA ARG A 24 14.27 15.40 10.52
C ARG A 24 15.07 16.57 9.97
N ARG A 25 14.69 17.08 8.80
CA ARG A 25 15.29 18.26 8.14
C ARG A 25 14.24 19.06 7.39
N ILE A 26 14.53 20.33 7.16
CA ILE A 26 13.79 21.14 6.19
C ILE A 26 14.44 20.95 4.82
N ILE A 27 13.68 20.45 3.85
CA ILE A 27 14.12 20.25 2.46
C ILE A 27 13.06 20.89 1.58
N ASP A 28 13.45 21.78 0.67
CA ASP A 28 12.54 22.55 -0.20
C ASP A 28 11.41 23.26 0.58
N GLY A 29 11.72 23.76 1.77
CA GLY A 29 10.76 24.47 2.64
C GLY A 29 9.74 23.57 3.36
N ALA A 30 9.85 22.25 3.25
CA ALA A 30 9.00 21.29 3.97
C ALA A 30 9.80 20.48 4.98
N GLU A 31 9.22 20.23 6.16
CA GLU A 31 9.77 19.25 7.10
C GLU A 31 9.68 17.85 6.50
N ARG A 32 10.81 17.14 6.49
CA ARG A 32 10.94 15.78 6.03
C ARG A 32 11.64 14.92 7.07
N VAL A 33 11.23 13.66 7.17
CA VAL A 33 11.81 12.65 8.07
C VAL A 33 12.45 11.52 7.25
N PHE A 34 13.62 11.06 7.68
CA PHE A 34 14.39 10.04 6.97
C PHE A 34 14.01 8.62 7.43
N TYR A 35 13.50 7.81 6.51
CA TYR A 35 13.28 6.36 6.72
C TYR A 35 13.59 5.54 5.47
N ASP A 36 14.25 4.40 5.67
CA ASP A 36 14.55 3.39 4.65
C ASP A 36 15.27 3.95 3.41
N GLY A 37 16.09 5.00 3.60
CA GLY A 37 16.80 5.69 2.52
C GLY A 37 16.07 6.89 1.90
N TYR A 38 14.87 7.23 2.37
CA TYR A 38 14.02 8.26 1.77
C TYR A 38 13.71 9.41 2.72
N TRP A 39 13.72 10.63 2.18
CA TRP A 39 13.19 11.81 2.87
C TRP A 39 11.70 11.95 2.61
N ILE A 40 10.90 11.73 3.65
CA ILE A 40 9.44 11.63 3.56
C ILE A 40 8.82 12.89 4.11
N LYS A 41 7.87 13.48 3.38
CA LYS A 41 7.08 14.63 3.79
C LYS A 41 6.37 14.36 5.13
N VAL A 42 6.64 15.22 6.12
CA VAL A 42 5.97 15.20 7.41
C VAL A 42 4.69 16.03 7.34
N TYR A 43 3.60 15.47 7.87
CA TYR A 43 2.33 16.17 8.08
C TYR A 43 2.20 16.63 9.52
N VAL A 44 1.54 17.77 9.69
CA VAL A 44 1.13 18.27 11.01
C VAL A 44 0.24 17.22 11.68
N VAL A 45 0.68 16.76 12.85
CA VAL A 45 -0.06 15.80 13.66
C VAL A 45 -1.18 16.56 14.40
N PRO A 46 -2.46 16.12 14.29
CA PRO A 46 -3.54 16.70 15.07
C PRO A 46 -3.33 16.52 16.58
N ALA A 47 -3.94 17.39 17.38
CA ALA A 47 -3.96 17.21 18.83
C ALA A 47 -4.56 15.84 19.23
N ASP A 48 -3.95 15.19 20.22
CA ASP A 48 -4.33 13.85 20.67
C ASP A 48 -5.64 13.88 21.47
N THR A 49 -6.75 13.98 20.75
CA THR A 49 -8.11 14.09 21.29
C THR A 49 -9.00 12.99 20.71
N LEU A 50 -10.07 12.59 21.43
CA LEU A 50 -11.00 11.58 20.91
C LEU A 50 -11.65 12.00 19.57
N GLU A 51 -11.95 13.29 19.40
CA GLU A 51 -12.49 13.81 18.13
C GLU A 51 -11.46 13.70 16.98
N ALA A 52 -10.18 14.00 17.22
CA ALA A 52 -9.14 13.79 16.21
C ALA A 52 -8.93 12.31 15.87
N LYS A 53 -8.89 11.44 16.90
CA LYS A 53 -8.84 9.97 16.72
C LYS A 53 -10.03 9.46 15.92
N LYS A 54 -11.23 10.00 16.13
CA LYS A 54 -12.44 9.61 15.39
C LYS A 54 -12.30 9.93 13.92
N ARG A 55 -11.91 11.16 13.57
CA ARG A 55 -11.69 11.57 12.18
C ARG A 55 -10.64 10.71 11.50
N LEU A 56 -9.57 10.38 12.22
CA LEU A 56 -8.53 9.49 11.73
C LEU A 56 -9.09 8.08 11.48
N ILE A 57 -9.73 7.46 12.46
CA ILE A 57 -10.32 6.12 12.33
C ILE A 57 -11.34 6.08 11.17
N ASP A 58 -12.19 7.09 11.00
CA ASP A 58 -13.12 7.19 9.87
C ASP A 58 -12.39 7.25 8.50
N ALA A 59 -11.26 7.96 8.44
CA ALA A 59 -10.42 8.00 7.24
C ALA A 59 -9.74 6.65 6.97
N LEU A 60 -9.20 6.00 8.02
CA LEU A 60 -8.59 4.68 7.92
C LEU A 60 -9.60 3.61 7.52
N THR A 61 -10.82 3.66 8.04
CA THR A 61 -11.94 2.77 7.68
C THR A 61 -12.21 2.82 6.17
N ARG A 62 -12.32 4.04 5.63
CA ARG A 62 -12.53 4.25 4.19
C ARG A 62 -11.34 3.75 3.39
N ARG A 63 -10.10 3.97 3.87
CA ARG A 63 -8.90 3.45 3.19
C ARG A 63 -8.91 1.93 3.16
N LEU A 64 -9.11 1.28 4.30
CA LEU A 64 -9.13 -0.16 4.47
C LEU A 64 -10.06 -0.84 3.45
N PHE A 65 -11.36 -0.54 3.49
CA PHE A 65 -12.33 -1.20 2.62
C PHE A 65 -12.21 -0.83 1.13
N ASN A 66 -11.50 0.25 0.79
CA ASN A 66 -11.19 0.57 -0.61
C ASN A 66 -10.09 -0.33 -1.20
N HIS A 67 -9.29 -0.96 -0.33
CA HIS A 67 -8.14 -1.76 -0.71
C HIS A 67 -8.30 -3.25 -0.44
N THR A 68 -9.24 -3.67 0.38
CA THR A 68 -9.53 -5.09 0.62
C THR A 68 -10.45 -5.68 -0.45
N GLU A 69 -10.56 -7.01 -0.47
CA GLU A 69 -11.57 -7.73 -1.26
C GLU A 69 -12.98 -7.11 -1.13
N HIS A 70 -13.75 -7.17 -2.22
CA HIS A 70 -15.11 -6.63 -2.25
C HIS A 70 -16.06 -7.47 -1.38
N GLY A 71 -17.07 -6.81 -0.80
CA GLY A 71 -18.11 -7.47 0.01
C GLY A 71 -17.77 -7.66 1.49
N LEU A 72 -16.59 -7.21 1.94
CA LEU A 72 -16.14 -7.35 3.33
C LEU A 72 -16.67 -6.26 4.29
N ASN A 73 -17.17 -5.14 3.76
CA ASN A 73 -17.69 -4.02 4.56
C ASN A 73 -19.08 -4.34 5.14
N ILE A 74 -19.12 -5.20 6.15
CA ILE A 74 -20.36 -5.65 6.81
C ILE A 74 -20.74 -4.70 7.95
N PRO A 75 -22.01 -4.24 8.05
CA PRO A 75 -22.44 -3.37 9.14
C PRO A 75 -22.22 -4.00 10.53
N GLY A 76 -21.82 -3.18 11.50
CA GLY A 76 -21.60 -3.63 12.89
C GLY A 76 -22.86 -4.15 13.59
N THR A 77 -24.05 -3.78 13.11
CA THR A 77 -25.34 -4.31 13.58
C THR A 77 -25.52 -5.80 13.26
N ARG A 78 -24.85 -6.31 12.21
CA ARG A 78 -24.92 -7.71 11.77
C ARG A 78 -23.81 -8.60 12.36
N LEU A 79 -23.08 -8.13 13.38
CA LEU A 79 -21.97 -8.85 13.99
C LEU A 79 -22.32 -10.28 14.41
N GLY A 80 -23.49 -10.49 15.02
CA GLY A 80 -23.94 -11.82 15.43
C GLY A 80 -24.15 -12.78 14.25
N GLU A 81 -24.76 -12.29 13.16
CA GLU A 81 -24.96 -13.08 11.94
C GLU A 81 -23.63 -13.44 11.28
N ALA A 82 -22.70 -12.47 11.18
CA ALA A 82 -21.38 -12.69 10.60
C ALA A 82 -20.58 -13.73 11.41
N ARG A 83 -20.64 -13.65 12.74
CA ARG A 83 -19.97 -14.59 13.65
C ARG A 83 -20.52 -16.00 13.49
N LEU A 84 -21.84 -16.15 13.51
CA LEU A 84 -22.49 -17.44 13.33
C LEU A 84 -22.17 -18.06 11.95
N ALA A 85 -22.15 -17.24 10.90
CA ALA A 85 -21.82 -17.70 9.55
C ALA A 85 -20.37 -18.22 9.46
N PHE A 86 -19.42 -17.51 10.08
CA PHE A 86 -18.01 -17.89 10.17
C PHE A 86 -17.83 -19.19 10.96
N GLU A 87 -18.41 -19.28 12.16
CA GLU A 87 -18.27 -20.43 13.05
C GLU A 87 -18.79 -21.73 12.42
N ARG A 88 -19.94 -21.67 11.73
CA ARG A 88 -20.57 -22.82 11.06
C ARG A 88 -19.89 -23.25 9.76
N GLU A 89 -19.02 -22.43 9.17
CA GLU A 89 -18.37 -22.78 7.92
C GLU A 89 -17.24 -23.78 8.15
N THR A 90 -17.28 -24.89 7.41
CA THR A 90 -16.29 -25.97 7.49
C THR A 90 -15.36 -25.95 6.29
N ASP A 91 -15.78 -25.39 5.15
CA ASP A 91 -14.91 -25.23 3.99
C ASP A 91 -13.85 -24.14 4.26
N PRO A 92 -12.54 -24.45 4.23
CA PRO A 92 -11.50 -23.50 4.59
C PRO A 92 -11.50 -22.22 3.75
N ALA A 93 -11.70 -22.35 2.43
CA ALA A 93 -11.67 -21.21 1.51
C ALA A 93 -12.84 -20.24 1.77
N ARG A 94 -14.05 -20.78 1.98
CA ARG A 94 -15.23 -19.99 2.35
C ARG A 94 -15.11 -19.45 3.77
N ARG A 95 -14.50 -20.20 4.68
CA ARG A 95 -14.29 -19.77 6.07
C ARG A 95 -13.35 -18.57 6.12
N ARG A 96 -12.33 -18.50 5.27
CA ARG A 96 -11.46 -17.33 5.10
C ARG A 96 -12.27 -16.07 4.78
N ILE A 97 -13.12 -16.13 3.75
CA ILE A 97 -13.99 -15.01 3.33
C ILE A 97 -14.96 -14.61 4.44
N LYS A 98 -15.59 -15.57 5.11
CA LYS A 98 -16.51 -15.27 6.22
C LYS A 98 -15.78 -14.69 7.43
N GLY A 99 -14.54 -15.10 7.68
CA GLY A 99 -13.67 -14.49 8.69
C GLY A 99 -13.36 -13.04 8.35
N ALA A 100 -13.06 -12.75 7.09
CA ALA A 100 -12.90 -11.39 6.59
C ALA A 100 -14.18 -10.53 6.71
N MET A 101 -15.36 -11.11 6.44
CA MET A 101 -16.65 -10.44 6.66
C MET A 101 -16.91 -10.18 8.14
N LEU A 102 -16.56 -11.12 9.02
CA LEU A 102 -16.63 -10.95 10.47
C LEU A 102 -15.68 -9.85 10.95
N ALA A 103 -14.45 -9.80 10.41
CA ALA A 103 -13.50 -8.71 10.67
C ALA A 103 -14.12 -7.35 10.33
N GLY A 104 -14.78 -7.24 9.16
CA GLY A 104 -15.48 -6.02 8.77
C GLY A 104 -16.64 -5.64 9.71
N ALA A 105 -17.42 -6.62 10.17
CA ALA A 105 -18.50 -6.38 11.14
C ALA A 105 -17.97 -5.93 12.51
N LEU A 106 -16.90 -6.55 13.00
CA LEU A 106 -16.22 -6.14 14.24
C LEU A 106 -15.65 -4.73 14.12
N PHE A 107 -15.02 -4.45 13.00
CA PHE A 107 -14.46 -3.15 12.70
C PHE A 107 -15.53 -2.05 12.74
N ASN A 108 -16.62 -2.25 11.99
CA ASN A 108 -17.71 -1.27 11.96
C ASN A 108 -18.41 -1.14 13.32
N ARG A 109 -18.52 -2.23 14.10
CA ARG A 109 -18.99 -2.17 15.48
C ARG A 109 -18.10 -1.27 16.35
N ALA A 110 -16.78 -1.40 16.23
CA ALA A 110 -15.85 -0.54 16.96
C ALA A 110 -16.01 0.92 16.56
N ALA A 111 -16.09 1.21 15.25
CA ALA A 111 -16.32 2.56 14.74
C ALA A 111 -17.64 3.18 15.27
N ASP A 112 -18.71 2.39 15.35
CA ASP A 112 -19.99 2.83 15.91
C ASP A 112 -19.89 3.15 17.41
N ILE A 113 -19.21 2.29 18.19
CA ILE A 113 -18.96 2.54 19.62
C ILE A 113 -18.12 3.80 19.81
N PHE A 114 -17.04 3.94 19.03
CA PHE A 114 -16.14 5.08 19.14
C PHE A 114 -16.84 6.40 18.83
N ARG A 115 -17.69 6.41 17.80
CA ARG A 115 -18.53 7.57 17.46
C ARG A 115 -19.43 7.98 18.63
N LYS A 116 -20.05 7.01 19.30
CA LYS A 116 -20.92 7.26 20.47
C LYS A 116 -20.13 7.80 21.66
N LEU A 117 -18.92 7.31 21.89
CA LEU A 117 -18.03 7.83 22.93
C LEU A 117 -17.70 9.31 22.72
N VAL A 118 -17.39 9.70 21.49
CA VAL A 118 -17.14 11.11 21.15
C VAL A 118 -18.39 11.98 21.31
N GLU A 119 -19.57 11.47 20.92
CA GLU A 119 -20.85 12.17 21.14
C GLU A 119 -21.11 12.41 22.65
N LEU A 120 -20.88 11.41 23.50
CA LEU A 120 -21.02 11.56 24.96
C LEU A 120 -20.05 12.61 25.51
N GLN A 121 -18.79 12.61 25.07
CA GLN A 121 -17.82 13.61 25.49
C GLN A 121 -18.22 15.03 25.05
N THR A 122 -18.81 15.16 23.87
CA THR A 122 -19.32 16.45 23.36
C THR A 122 -20.47 16.98 24.23
N CYS A 123 -21.25 16.09 24.85
CA CYS A 123 -22.26 16.44 25.85
C CYS A 123 -21.69 16.80 27.23
N GLY A 124 -20.36 16.80 27.40
CA GLY A 124 -19.68 17.09 28.66
C GLY A 124 -19.53 15.88 29.58
N ILE A 125 -19.79 14.66 29.10
CA ILE A 125 -19.59 13.44 29.88
C ILE A 125 -18.10 13.07 29.84
N GLU A 126 -17.50 12.94 31.01
CA GLU A 126 -16.12 12.46 31.12
C GLU A 126 -16.03 10.97 30.76
N ILE A 127 -15.18 10.64 29.78
CA ILE A 127 -14.92 9.27 29.35
C ILE A 127 -13.53 8.86 29.83
N LEU A 128 -13.51 8.05 30.88
CA LEU A 128 -12.27 7.45 31.41
C LEU A 128 -11.79 6.29 30.53
N SER A 129 -10.51 5.96 30.62
CA SER A 129 -9.89 4.88 29.84
C SER A 129 -10.42 3.47 30.16
N ASP A 130 -10.96 3.26 31.38
CA ASP A 130 -11.54 2.01 31.84
C ASP A 130 -13.04 1.85 31.47
N ASN A 131 -13.60 2.86 30.80
CA ASN A 131 -14.99 2.87 30.36
C ASN A 131 -15.34 1.56 29.63
N PRO A 132 -16.45 0.89 29.98
CA PRO A 132 -16.83 -0.39 29.36
C PRO A 132 -16.93 -0.33 27.82
N LEU A 133 -17.38 0.79 27.26
CA LEU A 133 -17.46 1.00 25.81
C LEU A 133 -16.07 1.17 25.18
N MET A 134 -15.12 1.83 25.86
CA MET A 134 -13.72 1.88 25.42
C MET A 134 -13.12 0.46 25.35
N ARG A 135 -13.37 -0.37 26.37
CA ARG A 135 -12.91 -1.77 26.40
C ARG A 135 -13.56 -2.62 25.30
N GLU A 136 -14.86 -2.46 25.06
CA GLU A 136 -15.56 -3.14 23.96
C GLU A 136 -15.00 -2.74 22.60
N CYS A 137 -14.80 -1.43 22.38
CA CYS A 137 -14.19 -0.89 21.16
C CYS A 137 -12.82 -1.51 20.90
N GLY A 138 -11.94 -1.51 21.91
CA GLY A 138 -10.63 -2.13 21.82
C GLY A 138 -10.68 -3.63 21.50
N ARG A 139 -11.61 -4.38 22.13
CA ARG A 139 -11.80 -5.81 21.85
C ARG A 139 -12.22 -6.07 20.40
N CYS A 140 -13.18 -5.30 19.89
CA CYS A 140 -13.63 -5.39 18.51
C CYS A 140 -12.49 -5.11 17.53
N LEU A 141 -11.69 -4.06 17.76
CA LEU A 141 -10.55 -3.73 16.89
C LEU A 141 -9.45 -4.79 16.93
N LEU A 142 -9.15 -5.33 18.11
CA LEU A 142 -8.14 -6.38 18.28
C LEU A 142 -8.55 -7.67 17.55
N GLU A 143 -9.81 -8.09 17.69
CA GLU A 143 -10.33 -9.28 17.00
C GLU A 143 -10.43 -9.05 15.47
N ALA A 144 -10.83 -7.85 15.04
CA ALA A 144 -10.83 -7.49 13.62
C ALA A 144 -9.42 -7.53 13.01
N MET A 145 -8.41 -7.07 13.76
CA MET A 145 -7.00 -7.14 13.35
C MET A 145 -6.54 -8.59 13.19
N GLU A 146 -6.88 -9.48 14.12
CA GLU A 146 -6.49 -10.89 14.03
C GLU A 146 -7.11 -11.59 12.82
N LEU A 147 -8.42 -11.40 12.61
CA LEU A 147 -9.12 -11.95 11.45
C LEU A 147 -8.68 -11.29 10.13
N GLY A 148 -8.28 -10.02 10.19
CA GLY A 148 -7.79 -9.22 9.06
C GLY A 148 -6.57 -9.81 8.35
N LYS A 149 -5.78 -10.65 9.03
CA LYS A 149 -4.66 -11.40 8.43
C LYS A 149 -5.08 -12.30 7.27
N ASN A 150 -6.35 -12.70 7.23
CA ASN A 150 -6.91 -13.56 6.20
C ASN A 150 -7.43 -12.79 4.99
N VAL A 151 -7.37 -11.46 5.02
CA VAL A 151 -7.93 -10.58 3.99
C VAL A 151 -6.87 -10.30 2.94
N LEU A 152 -7.26 -10.42 1.68
CA LEU A 152 -6.39 -10.08 0.56
C LEU A 152 -6.65 -8.64 0.10
N HIS A 153 -5.64 -8.06 -0.53
CA HIS A 153 -5.84 -6.86 -1.32
C HIS A 153 -6.89 -7.15 -2.42
N ARG A 154 -7.58 -6.12 -2.89
CA ARG A 154 -8.61 -6.24 -3.95
C ARG A 154 -8.12 -6.86 -5.26
N SER A 155 -6.80 -6.92 -5.47
CA SER A 155 -6.19 -7.61 -6.61
C SER A 155 -5.99 -9.11 -6.38
N GLY A 156 -6.19 -9.61 -5.16
CA GLY A 156 -5.83 -10.96 -4.72
C GLY A 156 -4.44 -11.08 -4.11
N GLU A 157 -3.65 -9.99 -4.11
CA GLU A 157 -2.32 -9.95 -3.51
C GLU A 157 -2.40 -9.86 -1.96
N GLU A 158 -1.29 -10.10 -1.30
CA GLU A 158 -1.11 -10.06 0.15
C GLU A 158 -0.89 -8.63 0.70
N GLY A 159 -0.43 -8.53 1.96
CA GLY A 159 0.17 -7.31 2.52
C GLY A 159 -0.83 -6.24 2.97
N ILE A 160 -2.13 -6.49 2.80
CA ILE A 160 -3.19 -5.58 3.26
C ILE A 160 -3.61 -5.80 4.72
N ASP A 161 -3.14 -6.88 5.32
CA ASP A 161 -3.36 -7.23 6.72
C ASP A 161 -2.86 -6.13 7.68
N GLU A 162 -1.76 -5.46 7.35
CA GLU A 162 -1.24 -4.34 8.14
C GLU A 162 -2.25 -3.20 8.29
N LEU A 163 -3.09 -2.95 7.27
CA LEU A 163 -4.11 -1.91 7.33
C LEU A 163 -5.22 -2.22 8.36
N TRP A 164 -5.41 -3.49 8.72
CA TRP A 164 -6.37 -3.88 9.75
C TRP A 164 -5.89 -3.55 11.17
N GLY A 165 -4.57 -3.42 11.36
CA GLY A 165 -3.98 -3.01 12.64
C GLY A 165 -3.93 -1.50 12.84
N GLU A 166 -3.92 -0.69 11.77
CA GLU A 166 -3.80 0.77 11.86
C GLU A 166 -4.87 1.40 12.77
N PRO A 167 -6.15 1.02 12.70
CA PRO A 167 -7.19 1.66 13.51
C PRO A 167 -7.08 1.28 14.99
N PHE A 168 -6.65 0.04 15.30
CA PHE A 168 -6.33 -0.35 16.67
C PHE A 168 -5.15 0.44 17.22
N ARG A 169 -4.11 0.67 16.41
CA ARG A 169 -2.98 1.52 16.80
C ARG A 169 -3.43 2.96 17.05
N ALA A 170 -4.12 3.57 16.09
CA ALA A 170 -4.65 4.94 16.22
C ALA A 170 -5.54 5.12 17.47
N PHE A 171 -6.28 4.07 17.85
CA PHE A 171 -7.05 4.03 19.08
C PHE A 171 -6.15 3.98 20.33
N SER A 172 -5.14 3.10 20.34
CA SER A 172 -4.42 2.69 21.55
C SER A 172 -3.16 3.49 21.89
N ILE A 173 -2.57 4.21 20.94
CA ILE A 173 -1.33 4.99 21.15
C ILE A 173 -1.56 6.48 20.87
N PRO A 174 -0.64 7.37 21.29
CA PRO A 174 -0.66 8.78 20.90
C PRO A 174 -0.64 8.97 19.37
N LEU A 175 -1.31 10.01 18.87
CA LEU A 175 -1.32 10.28 17.43
C LEU A 175 0.08 10.53 16.85
N GLU A 176 1.01 11.10 17.61
CA GLU A 176 2.39 11.31 17.16
C GLU A 176 3.08 9.99 16.80
N ASP A 177 3.05 9.01 17.71
CA ASP A 177 3.60 7.67 17.49
C ASP A 177 2.91 6.94 16.32
N PHE A 178 1.60 7.16 16.16
CA PHE A 178 0.87 6.61 15.03
C PHE A 178 1.37 7.19 13.70
N TYR A 179 1.51 8.51 13.59
CA TYR A 179 2.01 9.15 12.37
C TYR A 179 3.44 8.74 12.07
N GLU A 180 4.30 8.63 13.08
CA GLU A 180 5.67 8.16 12.93
C GLU A 180 5.71 6.75 12.30
N SER A 181 4.86 5.84 12.79
CA SER A 181 4.75 4.50 12.21
C SER A 181 4.33 4.49 10.74
N ARG A 182 3.61 5.51 10.27
CA ARG A 182 3.22 5.64 8.85
C ARG A 182 4.36 6.11 7.97
N TYR A 183 5.26 6.96 8.47
CA TYR A 183 6.43 7.39 7.70
C TYR A 183 7.35 6.22 7.43
N ILE A 184 7.57 5.34 8.42
CA ILE A 184 8.29 4.07 8.22
C ILE A 184 7.69 3.27 7.04
N LYS A 185 6.36 3.12 7.03
CA LYS A 185 5.65 2.37 5.96
C LYS A 185 5.73 3.05 4.59
N ILE A 186 5.71 4.37 4.55
CA ILE A 186 5.91 5.13 3.30
C ILE A 186 7.32 4.90 2.77
N GLY A 187 8.36 4.96 3.61
CA GLY A 187 9.75 4.68 3.20
C GLY A 187 9.91 3.27 2.65
N GLN A 188 9.38 2.26 3.35
CA GLN A 188 9.37 0.88 2.89
C GLN A 188 8.64 0.69 1.54
N THR A 189 7.54 1.43 1.34
CA THR A 189 6.81 1.41 0.08
C THR A 189 7.64 2.04 -1.04
N MET A 190 8.29 3.17 -0.80
CA MET A 190 9.18 3.83 -1.79
C MET A 190 10.35 2.93 -2.18
N ARG A 191 10.96 2.25 -1.21
CA ARG A 191 12.00 1.24 -1.45
C ARG A 191 11.51 0.15 -2.38
N ASP A 192 10.34 -0.42 -2.11
CA ASP A 192 9.84 -1.54 -2.89
C ASP A 192 9.39 -1.09 -4.30
N ILE A 193 8.90 0.15 -4.47
CA ILE A 193 8.70 0.76 -5.80
C ILE A 193 10.01 0.76 -6.60
N ASP A 194 11.11 1.24 -6.00
CA ASP A 194 12.41 1.28 -6.67
C ASP A 194 12.94 -0.11 -6.98
N ARG A 195 12.72 -1.09 -6.10
CA ARG A 195 13.11 -2.50 -6.34
C ARG A 195 12.35 -3.11 -7.52
N ILE A 196 11.04 -2.89 -7.61
CA ILE A 196 10.21 -3.37 -8.73
C ILE A 196 10.66 -2.71 -10.03
N ALA A 197 10.89 -1.39 -10.01
CA ALA A 197 11.38 -0.64 -11.16
C ALA A 197 12.77 -1.12 -11.63
N ALA A 198 13.71 -1.31 -10.70
CA ALA A 198 15.04 -1.82 -11.00
C ALA A 198 15.00 -3.23 -11.61
N ALA A 199 14.12 -4.10 -11.13
CA ALA A 199 13.94 -5.43 -11.71
C ALA A 199 13.38 -5.38 -13.14
N MET A 200 12.40 -4.50 -13.41
CA MET A 200 11.90 -4.28 -14.78
C MET A 200 13.00 -3.76 -15.70
N ILE A 201 13.78 -2.78 -15.26
CA ILE A 201 14.86 -2.20 -16.07
C ILE A 201 15.94 -3.26 -16.34
N GLY A 202 16.42 -3.92 -15.29
CA GLY A 202 17.52 -4.88 -15.36
C GLY A 202 17.22 -6.12 -16.20
N ASN A 203 15.97 -6.58 -16.20
CA ASN A 203 15.59 -7.84 -16.84
C ASN A 203 14.83 -7.64 -18.17
N LEU A 204 13.99 -6.60 -18.28
CA LEU A 204 13.11 -6.39 -19.43
C LEU A 204 13.64 -5.29 -20.34
N ALA A 205 13.89 -4.09 -19.83
CA ALA A 205 14.24 -2.93 -20.67
C ALA A 205 15.59 -3.07 -21.39
N ARG A 206 16.49 -3.93 -20.88
CA ARG A 206 17.75 -4.28 -21.54
C ARG A 206 17.59 -5.20 -22.75
N LEU A 207 16.39 -5.74 -22.99
CA LEU A 207 16.12 -6.55 -24.18
C LEU A 207 15.86 -5.63 -25.39
N PRO A 208 16.35 -5.98 -26.59
CA PRO A 208 16.17 -5.14 -27.77
C PRO A 208 14.70 -4.83 -28.09
N ALA A 209 13.78 -5.74 -27.78
CA ALA A 209 12.33 -5.54 -27.96
C ALA A 209 11.73 -4.44 -27.06
N PHE A 210 12.38 -4.07 -25.96
CA PHE A 210 11.83 -3.18 -24.91
C PHE A 210 12.73 -1.98 -24.60
N THR A 211 13.58 -1.54 -25.53
CA THR A 211 14.50 -0.41 -25.34
C THR A 211 13.79 0.90 -24.92
N ALA A 212 12.53 1.08 -25.32
CA ALA A 212 11.72 2.24 -24.93
C ALA A 212 11.11 2.14 -23.51
N ALA A 213 11.26 1.01 -22.81
CA ALA A 213 10.61 0.79 -21.52
C ALA A 213 11.29 1.51 -20.36
N GLU A 214 12.63 1.64 -20.38
CA GLU A 214 13.38 2.21 -19.25
C GLU A 214 12.93 3.62 -18.87
N PRO A 215 12.81 4.59 -19.80
CA PRO A 215 12.29 5.93 -19.44
C PRO A 215 10.89 5.90 -18.83
N ALA A 216 9.99 5.06 -19.36
CA ALA A 216 8.62 4.93 -18.85
C ALA A 216 8.57 4.30 -17.45
N ILE A 217 9.45 3.33 -17.17
CA ILE A 217 9.58 2.71 -15.85
C ILE A 217 10.09 3.72 -14.82
N ILE A 218 11.13 4.50 -15.15
CA ILE A 218 11.71 5.51 -14.27
C ILE A 218 10.67 6.60 -13.94
N GLU A 219 9.91 7.03 -14.94
CA GLU A 219 8.85 8.02 -14.77
C GLU A 219 7.74 7.50 -13.84
N LEU A 220 7.27 6.26 -14.06
CA LEU A 220 6.28 5.64 -13.20
C LEU A 220 6.79 5.53 -11.75
N ALA A 221 8.01 5.04 -11.54
CA ALA A 221 8.58 4.89 -10.20
C ALA A 221 8.69 6.24 -9.47
N SER A 222 9.16 7.27 -10.17
CA SER A 222 9.32 8.61 -9.61
C SER A 222 7.97 9.22 -9.20
N THR A 223 6.98 9.18 -10.09
CA THR A 223 5.63 9.70 -9.81
C THR A 223 4.90 8.88 -8.74
N ALA A 224 5.12 7.56 -8.68
CA ALA A 224 4.57 6.68 -7.67
C ALA A 224 5.12 7.00 -6.26
N LYS A 225 6.42 7.25 -6.13
CA LYS A 225 7.03 7.66 -4.85
C LYS A 225 6.44 8.96 -4.33
N ILE A 226 6.35 9.99 -5.18
CA ILE A 226 5.69 11.26 -4.81
C ILE A 226 4.25 10.98 -4.37
N LYS A 227 3.48 10.20 -5.14
CA LYS A 227 2.10 9.85 -4.80
C LYS A 227 1.96 9.11 -3.47
N THR A 228 2.95 8.32 -3.09
CA THR A 228 2.95 7.53 -1.85
C THR A 228 2.86 8.45 -0.63
N GLU A 229 3.56 9.58 -0.65
CA GLU A 229 3.51 10.57 0.43
C GLU A 229 2.41 11.65 0.27
N THR A 230 1.92 11.95 -0.94
CA THR A 230 0.87 12.97 -1.17
C THR A 230 -0.54 12.50 -0.76
N LEU A 231 -1.22 13.24 0.13
CA LEU A 231 -2.61 12.94 0.56
C LEU A 231 -3.67 13.40 -0.45
N ARG A 232 -4.89 12.86 -0.36
CA ARG A 232 -6.03 13.29 -1.21
C ARG A 232 -6.47 14.73 -0.94
N THR A 233 -6.11 15.26 0.22
CA THR A 233 -6.41 16.61 0.68
C THR A 233 -5.34 17.62 0.29
N ASP A 234 -4.22 17.17 -0.26
CA ASP A 234 -3.14 18.05 -0.64
C ASP A 234 -3.48 18.79 -1.95
N PRO A 235 -3.05 20.06 -2.10
CA PRO A 235 -3.41 20.87 -3.26
C PRO A 235 -2.84 20.33 -4.58
N ASP A 236 -1.69 19.65 -4.54
CA ASP A 236 -0.98 19.08 -5.69
C ASP A 236 -1.50 17.70 -6.11
N ILE A 237 -2.52 17.14 -5.43
CA ILE A 237 -3.01 15.78 -5.69
C ILE A 237 -3.45 15.58 -7.14
N PHE A 238 -4.04 16.60 -7.78
CA PHE A 238 -4.55 16.49 -9.15
C PHE A 238 -3.41 16.29 -10.15
N ASP A 239 -2.30 16.99 -9.97
CA ASP A 239 -1.12 16.88 -10.82
C ASP A 239 -0.35 15.58 -10.51
N VAL A 240 -0.16 15.26 -9.23
CA VAL A 240 0.56 14.04 -8.82
C VAL A 240 -0.18 12.78 -9.28
N TRP A 241 -1.51 12.73 -9.11
CA TRP A 241 -2.31 11.58 -9.51
C TRP A 241 -2.37 11.43 -11.03
N SER A 242 -2.62 12.50 -11.78
CA SER A 242 -2.66 12.45 -13.24
C SER A 242 -1.30 12.08 -13.84
N SER A 243 -0.21 12.58 -13.27
CA SER A 243 1.16 12.23 -13.69
C SER A 243 1.43 10.73 -13.51
N MET A 244 1.13 10.17 -12.34
CA MET A 244 1.33 8.75 -12.08
C MET A 244 0.45 7.86 -12.98
N VAL A 245 -0.83 8.20 -13.15
CA VAL A 245 -1.75 7.44 -14.00
C VAL A 245 -1.25 7.40 -15.44
N THR A 246 -0.92 8.56 -16.01
CA THR A 246 -0.47 8.63 -17.40
C THR A 246 0.92 8.01 -17.61
N ALA A 247 1.82 8.06 -16.61
CA ALA A 247 3.09 7.33 -16.65
C ALA A 247 2.87 5.80 -16.70
N GLY A 248 1.92 5.30 -15.91
CA GLY A 248 1.50 3.90 -15.96
C GLY A 248 0.90 3.52 -17.32
N GLU A 249 0.04 4.36 -17.90
CA GLU A 249 -0.54 4.14 -19.22
C GLU A 249 0.53 4.08 -20.31
N ARG A 250 1.49 5.00 -20.31
CA ARG A 250 2.65 5.00 -21.23
C ARG A 250 3.39 3.68 -21.19
N LEU A 251 3.68 3.16 -19.99
CA LEU A 251 4.33 1.86 -19.82
C LEU A 251 3.49 0.71 -20.40
N THR A 252 2.17 0.71 -20.19
CA THR A 252 1.29 -0.37 -20.70
C THR A 252 0.99 -0.31 -22.19
N ASN A 253 1.17 0.86 -22.80
CA ASN A 253 0.94 1.12 -24.22
C ASN A 253 2.22 0.97 -25.07
N LEU A 254 3.33 0.53 -24.47
CA LEU A 254 4.55 0.24 -25.20
C LEU A 254 4.30 -0.87 -26.23
N VAL A 255 4.82 -0.64 -27.44
CA VAL A 255 4.82 -1.62 -28.52
C VAL A 255 6.21 -2.24 -28.58
N PRO A 256 6.33 -3.57 -28.42
CA PRO A 256 7.61 -4.25 -28.56
C PRO A 256 8.20 -4.02 -29.96
N GLN A 257 9.49 -3.72 -30.03
CA GLN A 257 10.17 -3.58 -31.32
C GLN A 257 10.37 -4.96 -31.96
N PRO A 258 10.14 -5.11 -33.28
CA PRO A 258 10.45 -6.35 -33.98
C PRO A 258 11.95 -6.63 -33.91
N THR A 259 12.33 -7.73 -33.27
CA THR A 259 13.73 -8.16 -33.19
C THR A 259 13.97 -9.28 -34.19
N ALA A 260 14.88 -9.04 -35.15
CA ALA A 260 15.41 -10.13 -35.97
C ALA A 260 16.20 -11.09 -35.08
N ALA A 261 15.86 -12.38 -35.11
CA ALA A 261 16.48 -13.43 -34.28
C ALA A 261 17.91 -13.78 -34.76
N THR A 262 18.78 -12.78 -34.95
CA THR A 262 20.15 -13.01 -35.38
C THR A 262 21.08 -12.94 -34.17
N GLY A 263 21.53 -14.11 -33.71
CA GLY A 263 22.66 -14.26 -32.78
C GLY A 263 22.34 -14.31 -31.28
N CYS A 264 21.07 -14.37 -30.87
CA CYS A 264 20.71 -14.56 -29.46
C CYS A 264 20.48 -16.06 -29.15
N SER A 265 21.01 -16.55 -28.03
CA SER A 265 20.83 -17.95 -27.60
C SER A 265 19.44 -18.23 -27.00
N VAL A 266 18.73 -17.17 -26.60
CA VAL A 266 17.39 -17.23 -26.00
C VAL A 266 16.44 -16.40 -26.85
N CYS A 267 15.28 -16.96 -27.18
CA CYS A 267 14.20 -16.26 -27.84
C CYS A 267 13.18 -15.80 -26.80
N HIS A 268 13.06 -14.49 -26.59
CA HIS A 268 12.11 -13.93 -25.63
C HIS A 268 10.73 -13.75 -26.25
N ASP A 269 9.69 -14.27 -25.58
CA ASP A 269 8.31 -14.01 -25.96
C ASP A 269 7.93 -12.56 -25.62
N ALA A 270 7.70 -11.74 -26.65
CA ALA A 270 7.39 -10.32 -26.47
C ALA A 270 6.03 -10.09 -25.78
N MET A 271 5.06 -10.99 -25.92
CA MET A 271 3.76 -10.87 -25.26
C MET A 271 3.89 -11.12 -23.76
N GLU A 272 4.68 -12.12 -23.36
CA GLU A 272 4.96 -12.40 -21.95
C GLU A 272 5.76 -11.27 -21.30
N GLY A 273 6.75 -10.71 -22.00
CA GLY A 273 7.48 -9.53 -21.52
C GLY A 273 6.58 -8.32 -21.30
N LEU A 274 5.63 -8.06 -22.22
CA LEU A 274 4.64 -7.01 -22.07
C LEU A 274 3.69 -7.29 -20.89
N HIS A 275 3.34 -8.55 -20.65
CA HIS A 275 2.54 -8.95 -19.49
C HIS A 275 3.29 -8.67 -18.18
N LEU A 276 4.59 -8.98 -18.11
CA LEU A 276 5.43 -8.66 -16.95
C LEU A 276 5.53 -7.14 -16.70
N LEU A 277 5.65 -6.31 -17.74
CA LEU A 277 5.63 -4.85 -17.58
C LEU A 277 4.29 -4.36 -16.98
N ARG A 278 3.17 -4.94 -17.44
CA ARG A 278 1.83 -4.62 -16.90
C ARG A 278 1.69 -5.06 -15.44
N GLN A 279 2.17 -6.25 -15.09
CA GLN A 279 2.15 -6.75 -13.71
C GLN A 279 3.00 -5.90 -12.77
N GLY A 280 4.20 -5.49 -13.21
CA GLY A 280 5.06 -4.59 -12.42
C GLY A 280 4.42 -3.22 -12.22
N ARG A 281 3.80 -2.68 -13.27
CA ARG A 281 2.97 -1.47 -13.20
C ARG A 281 1.87 -1.65 -12.14
N ASP A 282 1.07 -2.70 -12.26
CA ASP A 282 -0.07 -2.93 -11.38
C ASP A 282 0.38 -3.07 -9.92
N LEU A 283 1.46 -3.80 -9.65
CA LEU A 283 2.03 -3.95 -8.32
C LEU A 283 2.49 -2.62 -7.73
N ILE A 284 3.19 -1.77 -8.52
CA ILE A 284 3.54 -0.40 -8.11
C ILE A 284 2.28 0.39 -7.73
N PHE A 285 1.20 0.29 -8.53
CA PHE A 285 -0.07 0.95 -8.21
C PHE A 285 -0.70 0.42 -6.92
N TYR A 286 -0.63 -0.88 -6.65
CA TYR A 286 -1.19 -1.49 -5.46
C TYR A 286 -0.49 -0.95 -4.20
N ILE A 287 0.84 -1.07 -4.13
CA ILE A 287 1.61 -0.63 -2.96
C ILE A 287 1.56 0.89 -2.78
N THR A 288 1.57 1.67 -3.87
CA THR A 288 1.49 3.14 -3.80
C THR A 288 0.15 3.62 -3.25
N ARG A 289 -0.96 3.05 -3.73
CA ARG A 289 -2.30 3.50 -3.30
C ARG A 289 -2.62 3.00 -1.91
N ALA A 290 -2.25 1.75 -1.60
CA ALA A 290 -2.42 1.20 -0.27
C ALA A 290 -1.45 1.84 0.72
N ARG A 291 -0.29 2.39 0.28
CA ARG A 291 0.84 2.87 1.10
C ARG A 291 1.33 1.83 2.08
N THR A 292 1.43 0.61 1.59
CA THR A 292 1.92 -0.53 2.35
C THR A 292 2.72 -1.42 1.41
N PRO A 293 3.87 -1.95 1.85
CA PRO A 293 4.61 -2.94 1.09
C PRO A 293 3.81 -4.22 0.84
N MET A 294 4.11 -4.90 -0.27
CA MET A 294 3.64 -6.24 -0.62
C MET A 294 4.86 -7.14 -0.84
N PRO A 295 5.53 -7.61 0.24
CA PRO A 295 6.87 -8.17 0.14
C PRO A 295 6.90 -9.55 -0.53
N LYS A 296 5.85 -10.37 -0.44
CA LYS A 296 5.76 -11.66 -1.13
C LYS A 296 5.59 -11.41 -2.63
N SER A 297 4.60 -10.60 -3.01
CA SER A 297 4.29 -10.30 -4.41
C SER A 297 5.42 -9.54 -5.09
N THR A 298 6.13 -8.69 -4.35
CA THR A 298 7.37 -8.05 -4.84
C THR A 298 8.46 -9.07 -5.15
N ARG A 299 8.73 -10.02 -4.23
CA ARG A 299 9.75 -11.07 -4.48
C ARG A 299 9.36 -11.99 -5.63
N GLU A 300 8.11 -12.44 -5.68
CA GLU A 300 7.60 -13.30 -6.74
C GLU A 300 7.62 -12.58 -8.09
N TYR A 301 7.28 -11.29 -8.13
CA TYR A 301 7.39 -10.49 -9.34
C TYR A 301 8.84 -10.40 -9.85
N ILE A 302 9.80 -10.07 -8.97
CA ILE A 302 11.21 -9.97 -9.32
C ILE A 302 11.71 -11.31 -9.88
N SER A 303 11.39 -12.43 -9.21
CA SER A 303 11.77 -13.76 -9.68
C SER A 303 11.23 -14.09 -11.07
N ARG A 304 9.98 -13.69 -11.37
CA ARG A 304 9.41 -13.86 -12.72
C ARG A 304 10.14 -13.05 -13.78
N CYS A 305 10.57 -11.83 -13.47
CA CYS A 305 11.40 -11.03 -14.38
C CYS A 305 12.75 -11.70 -14.65
N GLU A 306 13.40 -12.24 -13.63
CA GLU A 306 14.69 -12.95 -13.75
C GLU A 306 14.55 -14.22 -14.59
N ILE A 307 13.54 -15.06 -14.32
CA ILE A 307 13.28 -16.29 -15.09
C ILE A 307 12.97 -15.96 -16.56
N TYR A 308 12.17 -14.93 -16.83
CA TYR A 308 11.91 -14.49 -18.20
C TYR A 308 13.18 -14.05 -18.91
N ARG A 309 14.06 -13.32 -18.22
CA ARG A 309 15.34 -12.90 -18.80
C ARG A 309 16.20 -14.10 -19.19
N GLU A 310 16.24 -15.13 -18.36
CA GLU A 310 17.06 -16.34 -18.55
C GLU A 310 16.49 -17.29 -19.60
N THR A 311 15.17 -17.51 -19.61
CA THR A 311 14.54 -18.58 -20.39
C THR A 311 13.79 -18.10 -21.63
N GLY A 312 13.49 -16.80 -21.71
CA GLY A 312 12.62 -16.24 -22.73
C GLY A 312 11.13 -16.33 -22.40
N HIS A 313 10.77 -17.03 -21.31
CA HIS A 313 9.41 -17.26 -20.88
C HIS A 313 9.20 -16.93 -19.39
N ALA A 314 8.08 -16.29 -19.08
CA ALA A 314 7.63 -16.04 -17.73
C ALA A 314 6.88 -17.28 -17.23
N PRO A 315 7.19 -17.81 -16.03
CA PRO A 315 6.41 -18.91 -15.49
C PRO A 315 4.98 -18.42 -15.25
N LEU A 316 4.00 -19.30 -15.52
CA LEU A 316 2.61 -19.03 -15.19
C LEU A 316 2.53 -18.68 -13.70
N ALA A 317 1.84 -17.58 -13.37
CA ALA A 317 1.53 -17.26 -11.99
C ALA A 317 0.62 -18.36 -11.45
N PHE A 318 1.20 -19.32 -10.74
CA PHE A 318 0.40 -20.22 -9.91
C PHE A 318 -0.16 -19.35 -8.79
N PHE A 319 -1.46 -19.10 -8.81
CA PHE A 319 -2.16 -18.68 -7.60
C PHE A 319 -2.03 -19.84 -6.61
N CYS A 320 -0.98 -19.82 -5.80
CA CYS A 320 -0.78 -20.80 -4.75
C CYS A 320 -1.84 -20.50 -3.68
N HIS A 321 -2.91 -21.30 -3.69
CA HIS A 321 -3.82 -21.42 -2.58
C HIS A 321 -3.12 -22.24 -1.48
N ASP A 322 -2.23 -21.58 -0.75
CA ASP A 322 -1.82 -22.04 0.58
C ASP A 322 -2.69 -21.36 1.65
#